data_AF-A0A353PSI9-F1
#
_entry.id   AF-A0A353PSI9-F1
#
_cell.length_a   1.000
_cell.length_b   1.000
_cell.length_c   1.000
_cell.angle_alpha   90.00
_cell.angle_beta   90.00
_cell.angle_gamma   90.00
#
_symmetry.space_group_name_H-M   'P 1'
#
loop_
_entity.id
_entity.type
_entity.pdbx_description
1 polymer ?
#
loop_
_entity_poly.entity_id
_entity_poly.type
_entity_poly.pdbx_seq_one_letter_code
_entity_poly.pdbx_strand_id
1 'polypeptide(L)'
;VIAGITTFLTMAYILAVNPSMLAETGMSAGGVFTATVVASAIATLVMAFLANLPVALAPGMGLNAFFTYTIVLGMGVSWQVALTAVLFEGLLFIVLSFFNVREAIINAIPS
;
A
#
# COMPACT_ATOMS: atom_id res chain seq x y z
N VAL A 1 -24.93 -7.07 1.71
CA VAL A 1 -24.61 -6.65 3.10
C VAL A 1 -23.63 -7.60 3.77
N ILE A 2 -23.94 -8.90 3.90
CA ILE A 2 -23.04 -9.89 4.57
C ILE A 2 -21.63 -9.91 3.97
N ALA A 3 -21.50 -10.02 2.64
CA ALA A 3 -20.18 -10.01 1.97
C ALA A 3 -19.35 -8.75 2.30
N GLY A 4 -19.98 -7.58 2.32
CA GLY A 4 -19.30 -6.33 2.69
C GLY A 4 -18.81 -6.32 4.14
N ILE A 5 -19.61 -6.85 5.07
CA ILE A 5 -19.22 -6.98 6.48
C ILE A 5 -18.05 -7.97 6.60
N THR A 6 -18.11 -9.12 5.94
CA THR A 6 -17.03 -10.11 5.95
C THR A 6 -15.72 -9.50 5.42
N THR A 7 -15.77 -8.84 4.27
CA THR A 7 -14.60 -8.16 3.69
C THR A 7 -14.08 -7.06 4.61
N PHE A 8 -14.95 -6.23 5.19
CA PHE A 8 -14.54 -5.23 6.16
C PHE A 8 -13.82 -5.85 7.36
N LEU A 9 -14.40 -6.88 8.00
CA LEU A 9 -13.80 -7.54 9.15
C LEU A 9 -12.45 -8.19 8.82
N THR A 10 -12.29 -8.73 7.60
CA THR A 10 -11.01 -9.31 7.17
C THR A 10 -9.89 -8.28 7.05
N MET A 11 -10.23 -7.01 6.76
CA MET A 11 -9.26 -5.92 6.61
C MET A 11 -9.16 -5.05 7.87
N ALA A 12 -10.10 -5.16 8.81
CA ALA A 12 -10.22 -4.26 9.96
C ALA A 12 -8.96 -4.25 10.84
N TYR A 13 -8.20 -5.35 10.91
CA TYR A 13 -6.95 -5.38 11.68
C TYR A 13 -5.92 -4.35 11.18
N ILE A 14 -5.94 -4.01 9.89
CA ILE A 14 -5.07 -3.00 9.28
C ILE A 14 -5.26 -1.63 9.95
N LEU A 15 -6.48 -1.34 10.39
CA LEU A 15 -6.81 -0.08 11.06
C LEU A 15 -6.12 0.07 12.42
N ALA A 16 -5.76 -1.04 13.07
CA ALA A 16 -5.00 -1.02 14.31
C ALA A 16 -3.48 -1.14 14.04
N VAL A 17 -3.09 -2.08 13.17
CA VAL A 17 -1.68 -2.46 13.00
C VAL A 17 -0.91 -1.47 12.12
N ASN A 18 -1.53 -0.91 11.07
CA ASN A 18 -0.81 0.01 10.19
C ASN A 18 -0.40 1.30 10.92
N PRO A 19 -1.32 1.97 11.66
CA PRO A 19 -0.94 3.15 12.44
C PRO A 19 0.05 2.83 13.56
N SER A 20 -0.03 1.65 14.19
CA SER A 20 0.91 1.29 15.26
C SER A 20 2.35 1.18 14.75
N MET A 21 2.56 0.52 13.60
CA MET A 21 3.91 0.40 13.00
C MET A 21 4.43 1.76 12.53
N LEU A 22 3.65 2.48 11.72
CA LEU A 22 4.11 3.75 11.14
C LEU A 22 4.32 4.84 12.20
N ALA A 23 3.58 4.82 13.32
CA ALA A 23 3.80 5.74 14.41
C ALA A 23 5.17 5.57 15.09
N GLU A 24 5.76 4.37 15.07
CA GLU A 24 7.12 4.13 15.59
C GLU A 24 8.18 4.93 14.82
N THR A 25 7.90 5.31 13.57
CA THR A 25 8.78 6.16 12.75
C THR A 25 8.69 7.65 13.10
N GLY A 26 7.80 8.04 14.01
CA GLY A 26 7.52 9.44 14.38
C GLY A 26 6.35 10.07 13.62
N MET A 27 5.58 9.28 12.85
CA MET A 27 4.36 9.76 12.18
C MET A 27 3.18 9.87 13.18
N SER A 28 2.24 10.76 12.92
CA SER A 28 1.00 10.84 13.72
C SER A 28 0.13 9.60 13.49
N ALA A 29 -0.10 8.81 14.54
CA ALA A 29 -0.95 7.62 14.46
C ALA A 29 -2.36 7.94 13.94
N GLY A 30 -2.96 9.04 14.41
CA GLY A 30 -4.27 9.50 13.92
C GLY A 30 -4.24 9.93 12.46
N GLY A 31 -3.20 10.66 12.05
CA GLY A 31 -3.02 11.08 10.65
C GLY A 31 -2.85 9.88 9.70
N VAL A 32 -2.04 8.90 10.09
CA VAL A 32 -1.82 7.67 9.32
C VAL A 32 -3.08 6.80 9.26
N PHE A 33 -3.81 6.69 10.37
CA PHE A 33 -5.11 6.00 10.40
C PHE A 33 -6.06 6.59 9.36
N THR A 34 -6.28 7.90 9.40
CA THR A 34 -7.17 8.59 8.47
C THR A 34 -6.69 8.45 7.03
N ALA A 35 -5.39 8.63 6.79
CA ALA A 35 -4.80 8.47 5.45
C ALA A 35 -5.02 7.05 4.91
N THR A 36 -4.85 6.02 5.74
CA THR A 36 -5.05 4.61 5.37
C THR A 36 -6.50 4.34 4.99
N VAL A 37 -7.45 4.79 5.81
CA VAL A 37 -8.89 4.60 5.56
C VAL A 37 -9.30 5.28 4.26
N VAL A 38 -8.92 6.54 4.08
CA VAL A 38 -9.27 7.35 2.90
C VAL A 38 -8.64 6.76 1.64
N ALA A 39 -7.35 6.42 1.66
CA ALA A 39 -6.67 5.82 0.52
C ALA A 39 -7.27 4.45 0.14
N SER A 40 -7.57 3.59 1.12
CA SER A 40 -8.17 2.27 0.88
C SER A 40 -9.60 2.39 0.32
N ALA A 41 -10.38 3.36 0.83
CA ALA A 41 -11.71 3.66 0.29
C ALA A 41 -11.62 4.12 -1.16
N ILE A 42 -10.76 5.09 -1.48
CA ILE A 42 -10.56 5.56 -2.86
C ILE A 42 -10.11 4.42 -3.77
N ALA A 43 -9.10 3.64 -3.37
CA ALA A 43 -8.60 2.52 -4.15
C ALA A 43 -9.69 1.47 -4.41
N THR A 44 -10.50 1.15 -3.41
CA THR A 44 -11.62 0.22 -3.54
C THR A 44 -12.71 0.78 -4.47
N LEU A 45 -13.02 2.08 -4.40
CA LEU A 45 -13.98 2.72 -5.32
C LEU A 45 -13.46 2.74 -6.76
N VAL A 46 -12.16 2.97 -6.96
CA VAL A 46 -11.53 2.87 -8.29
C VAL A 46 -11.67 1.45 -8.83
N MET A 47 -11.44 0.41 -8.02
CA MET A 47 -11.65 -0.98 -8.44
C MET A 47 -13.11 -1.29 -8.76
N ALA A 48 -14.04 -0.74 -7.97
CA ALA A 48 -15.47 -0.94 -8.18
C ALA A 48 -15.98 -0.28 -9.47
N PHE A 49 -15.55 0.95 -9.77
CA PHE A 49 -16.12 1.72 -10.90
C PHE A 49 -15.28 1.69 -12.18
N LEU A 50 -13.94 1.74 -12.08
CA LEU A 50 -13.07 1.75 -13.27
C LEU A 50 -12.72 0.33 -13.70
N ALA A 51 -12.30 -0.53 -12.77
CA ALA A 51 -11.91 -1.90 -13.09
C ALA A 51 -13.12 -2.86 -13.13
N ASN A 52 -14.25 -2.48 -12.53
CA ASN A 52 -15.45 -3.31 -12.38
C ASN A 52 -15.14 -4.71 -11.80
N LEU A 53 -14.24 -4.75 -10.81
CA LEU A 53 -13.80 -5.97 -10.13
C LEU A 53 -14.26 -5.96 -8.67
N PRO A 54 -14.82 -7.07 -8.14
CA PRO A 54 -15.30 -7.16 -6.77
C PRO A 54 -14.16 -7.40 -5.77
N VAL A 55 -13.17 -6.50 -5.75
CA VAL A 55 -11.95 -6.61 -4.93
C VAL A 55 -11.81 -5.37 -4.07
N ALA A 56 -11.68 -5.57 -2.76
CA ALA A 56 -11.34 -4.49 -1.84
C ALA A 56 -9.82 -4.34 -1.73
N LEU A 57 -9.37 -3.09 -1.69
CA LEU A 57 -7.95 -2.77 -1.62
C LEU A 57 -7.62 -2.12 -0.28
N ALA A 58 -6.53 -2.60 0.31
CA ALA A 58 -5.97 -2.14 1.57
C ALA A 58 -4.43 -2.23 1.49
N PRO A 59 -3.67 -1.57 2.38
CA PRO A 59 -2.22 -1.57 2.31
C PRO A 59 -1.61 -2.96 2.51
N GLY A 60 -0.53 -3.23 1.79
CA GLY A 60 0.28 -4.43 1.95
C GLY A 60 1.12 -4.38 3.22
N MET A 61 0.70 -5.10 4.26
CA MET A 61 1.30 -5.03 5.59
C MET A 61 2.80 -5.39 5.62
N GLY A 62 3.25 -6.31 4.76
CA GLY A 62 4.67 -6.66 4.65
C GLY A 62 5.55 -5.50 4.15
N LEU A 63 5.05 -4.69 3.23
CA LEU A 63 5.75 -3.51 2.72
C LEU A 63 5.83 -2.41 3.78
N ASN A 64 4.77 -2.23 4.58
CA ASN A 64 4.77 -1.26 5.67
C ASN A 64 5.71 -1.68 6.82
N ALA A 65 5.82 -2.98 7.09
CA ALA A 65 6.81 -3.51 8.02
C ALA A 65 8.24 -3.29 7.50
N PHE A 66 8.49 -3.56 6.22
CA PHE A 66 9.79 -3.28 5.59
C PHE A 66 10.15 -1.79 5.64
N PHE A 67 9.20 -0.92 5.27
CA PHE A 67 9.34 0.54 5.36
C PHE A 67 9.72 0.99 6.78
N THR A 68 8.96 0.54 7.78
CA THR A 68 9.11 0.95 9.17
C THR A 68 10.42 0.42 9.76
N TYR A 69 10.59 -0.90 9.77
CA TYR A 69 11.64 -1.55 10.54
C TYR A 69 12.98 -1.60 9.79
N THR A 70 12.97 -1.69 8.47
CA THR A 70 14.22 -1.75 7.69
C THR A 70 14.67 -0.37 7.26
N ILE A 71 13.83 0.38 6.53
CA ILE A 71 14.25 1.65 5.93
C ILE A 71 14.36 2.75 6.98
N VAL A 72 13.29 2.99 7.75
CA VAL A 72 13.28 4.13 8.66
C VAL A 72 14.07 3.83 9.93
N LEU A 73 13.73 2.76 10.63
CA LEU A 73 14.38 2.41 11.90
C LEU A 73 15.76 1.76 11.69
N GLY A 74 15.88 0.84 10.74
CA GLY A 74 17.12 0.10 10.49
C GLY A 74 18.21 0.92 9.80
N MET A 75 17.86 1.70 8.76
CA MET A 75 18.81 2.51 7.99
C MET A 75 18.85 3.98 8.43
N GLY A 76 17.99 4.40 9.36
CA GLY A 76 17.96 5.77 9.89
C GLY A 76 17.45 6.82 8.90
N VAL A 77 16.76 6.40 7.83
CA VAL A 77 16.22 7.32 6.82
C VAL A 77 14.96 7.98 7.37
N SER A 78 14.85 9.31 7.23
CA SER A 78 13.63 10.02 7.64
C SER A 78 12.41 9.51 6.87
N TRP A 79 11.27 9.32 7.55
CA TRP A 79 10.05 8.79 6.95
C TRP A 79 9.54 9.64 5.78
N GLN A 80 9.80 10.95 5.76
CA GLN A 80 9.46 11.86 4.66
C GLN A 80 10.21 11.52 3.38
N VAL A 81 11.52 11.27 3.49
CA VAL A 81 12.37 10.85 2.35
C VAL A 81 11.95 9.46 1.87
N ALA A 82 11.69 8.54 2.80
CA ALA A 82 11.22 7.20 2.45
C ALA A 82 9.87 7.23 1.72
N LEU A 83 8.89 8.04 2.17
CA LEU A 83 7.61 8.22 1.47
C LEU A 83 7.78 8.85 0.09
N THR A 84 8.74 9.77 -0.05
CA THR A 84 9.06 10.36 -1.36
C THR A 84 9.58 9.30 -2.32
N ALA A 85 10.44 8.39 -1.86
CA ALA A 85 10.91 7.26 -2.65
C ALA A 85 9.75 6.32 -3.06
N VAL A 86 8.82 6.02 -2.13
CA VAL A 86 7.60 5.23 -2.43
C VAL A 86 6.73 5.90 -3.49
N LEU A 87 6.59 7.23 -3.46
CA LEU A 87 5.86 7.96 -4.50
C LEU A 87 6.51 7.80 -5.87
N PHE A 88 7.85 7.95 -5.96
CA PHE A 88 8.58 7.77 -7.22
C PHE A 88 8.54 6.32 -7.72
N GLU A 89 8.61 5.34 -6.82
CA GLU A 89 8.43 3.92 -7.15
C GLU A 89 7.05 3.67 -7.76
N GLY A 90 5.98 4.20 -7.15
CA GLY A 90 4.63 4.08 -7.70
C GLY A 90 4.48 4.73 -9.07
N LEU A 91 5.05 5.92 -9.28
CA LEU A 91 5.07 6.58 -10.59
C LEU A 91 5.84 5.75 -11.63
N LEU A 92 7.01 5.23 -11.26
CA LEU A 92 7.80 4.34 -12.13
C LEU A 92 7.00 3.09 -12.48
N PHE A 93 6.31 2.48 -11.51
CA PHE A 93 5.50 1.29 -11.72
C PHE A 93 4.32 1.55 -12.67
N ILE A 94 3.68 2.71 -12.57
CA ILE A 94 2.63 3.14 -13.50
C ILE A 94 3.21 3.26 -14.92
N VAL A 95 4.35 3.93 -15.07
CA VAL A 95 5.03 4.09 -16.37
C VAL A 95 5.37 2.72 -16.96
N LEU A 96 6.01 1.83 -16.20
CA LEU A 96 6.35 0.48 -16.65
C LEU A 96 5.12 -0.35 -17.02
N SER A 97 3.98 -0.14 -16.34
CA SER A 97 2.73 -0.82 -16.64
C SER A 97 2.14 -0.40 -17.99
N PHE A 98 2.30 0.87 -18.40
CA PHE A 98 1.88 1.33 -19.73
C PHE A 98 2.72 0.74 -20.87
N PHE A 99 4.00 0.46 -20.63
CA PHE A 99 4.91 -0.07 -21.63
C PHE A 99 4.94 -1.61 -21.70
N ASN A 100 4.03 -2.32 -21.03
CA ASN A 100 3.96 -3.79 -20.99
C ASN A 100 5.31 -4.48 -20.66
N VAL A 101 6.18 -3.81 -19.88
CA VAL A 101 7.49 -4.35 -19.49
C VAL A 101 7.36 -5.68 -18.72
N ARG A 102 6.17 -5.95 -18.16
CA ARG A 102 5.82 -7.21 -17.52
C ARG A 102 5.98 -8.43 -18.45
N GLU A 103 5.69 -8.31 -19.74
CA GLU A 103 5.96 -9.37 -20.73
C GLU A 103 7.46 -9.53 -21.02
N ALA A 104 8.20 -8.42 -21.10
CA ALA A 104 9.64 -8.46 -21.31
C ALA A 104 10.40 -9.11 -20.15
N ILE A 105 9.98 -8.87 -18.90
CA ILE A 105 10.55 -9.50 -17.71
C ILE A 105 10.27 -11.01 -17.70
N ILE A 106 9.03 -11.43 -17.98
CA ILE A 106 8.67 -12.86 -18.02
C ILE A 106 9.47 -13.58 -19.11
N ASN A 107 9.63 -12.98 -20.29
CA ASN A 107 10.43 -13.54 -21.37
C ASN A 107 11.94 -13.54 -21.10
N ALA A 108 12.41 -12.70 -20.17
CA ALA A 108 13.82 -12.64 -19.76
C ALA A 108 14.17 -13.66 -18.67
N ILE A 109 13.19 -14.25 -17.99
CA ILE A 109 13.41 -15.35 -17.04
C ILE A 109 13.46 -16.65 -17.86
N PRO A 110 14.61 -17.31 -18.00
CA PRO A 110 14.69 -18.59 -18.68
C PRO A 110 13.94 -19.64 -17.84
N SER A 111 13.12 -20.47 -18.49
CA SER A 111 12.49 -21.64 -17.88
C SER A 111 13.52 -22.64 -17.37
#